data_AF-A0A2V5XF98-F1
#
_entry.id   AF-A0A2V5XF98-F1
#
_cell.length_a   1.000
_cell.length_b   1.000
_cell.length_c   1.000
_cell.angle_alpha   90.00
_cell.angle_beta   90.00
_cell.angle_gamma   90.00
#
_symmetry.space_group_name_H-M   'P 1'
#
loop_
_entity.id
_entity.type
_entity.pdbx_description
1 polymer ?
#
loop_
_entity_poly.entity_id
_entity_poly.type
_entity_poly.pdbx_seq_one_letter_code
_entity_poly.pdbx_strand_id
1 'polypeptide(L)'
;MKNLILIVIALVLGLVGSSLADIQDPPANDYGPTRKLGRGLSNFFLAPAEIFVTVTTVNTYDGNSAAFGYGMVRGIGRSATRHVAGFLEVVLAPFPAWRESYYPLLPSDIPYIHAGYSEFPPELGNESKYPYVRNY
;
A
#
# COMPACT_ATOMS: atom_id res chain seq x y z
N MET A 1 -32.19 -4.80 43.96
CA MET A 1 -31.55 -5.51 42.82
C MET A 1 -31.48 -4.66 41.56
N LYS A 2 -32.55 -3.97 41.14
CA LYS A 2 -32.60 -3.14 39.92
C LYS A 2 -31.56 -2.00 39.86
N ASN A 3 -31.27 -1.34 40.99
CA ASN A 3 -30.28 -0.26 41.05
C ASN A 3 -28.84 -0.77 40.93
N LEU A 4 -28.58 -2.02 41.38
CA LEU A 4 -27.26 -2.64 41.27
C LEU A 4 -26.93 -2.93 39.80
N ILE A 5 -27.92 -3.38 39.03
CA ILE A 5 -27.79 -3.64 37.60
C ILE A 5 -27.46 -2.35 36.83
N LEU A 6 -28.11 -1.23 37.16
CA LEU A 6 -27.86 0.05 36.52
C LEU A 6 -26.45 0.59 36.80
N ILE A 7 -25.94 0.40 38.02
CA ILE A 7 -24.57 0.81 38.38
C ILE A 7 -23.52 -0.01 37.64
N VAL A 8 -23.73 -1.33 37.51
CA VAL A 8 -22.84 -2.21 36.74
C VAL A 8 -22.81 -1.83 35.27
N ILE A 9 -23.97 -1.50 34.68
CA ILE A 9 -24.05 -1.05 33.29
C ILE A 9 -23.30 0.27 33.09
N ALA A 10 -23.48 1.24 33.99
CA ALA A 10 -22.78 2.53 33.90
C ALA A 10 -21.26 2.38 34.04
N LEU A 11 -20.79 1.48 34.92
CA LEU A 11 -19.37 1.18 35.10
C LEU A 11 -18.74 0.57 33.85
N VAL A 12 -19.42 -0.40 33.23
CA VAL A 12 -18.96 -1.04 31.99
C VAL A 12 -18.89 -0.02 30.85
N LEU A 13 -19.90 0.85 30.71
CA LEU A 13 -19.91 1.89 29.67
C LEU A 13 -18.80 2.93 29.89
N GLY A 14 -18.49 3.31 31.13
CA GLY A 14 -17.40 4.24 31.46
C GLY A 14 -16.01 3.66 31.16
N LEU A 15 -15.81 2.36 31.41
CA LEU A 15 -14.54 1.67 31.13
C LEU A 15 -14.31 1.46 29.63
N VAL A 16 -15.37 1.23 28.84
CA VAL A 16 -15.28 1.16 27.37
C VAL A 16 -14.96 2.52 26.75
N GLY A 17 -15.46 3.61 27.33
CA GLY A 17 -15.21 4.97 26.82
C GLY A 17 -13.79 5.50 27.06
N SER A 18 -13.02 4.89 27.96
CA SER A 18 -11.69 5.36 28.37
C SER A 18 -10.52 4.56 27.79
N SER A 19 -10.76 3.62 26.87
CA SER A 19 -9.71 3.01 26.06
C SER A 19 -9.23 3.98 24.98
N LEU A 20 -8.40 4.95 25.38
CA LEU A 20 -7.63 5.74 24.43
C LEU A 20 -6.51 4.83 23.92
N ALA A 21 -6.58 4.46 22.64
CA ALA A 21 -5.50 3.76 21.97
C ALA A 21 -4.22 4.61 22.01
N ASP A 22 -3.08 3.94 22.05
CA ASP A 22 -1.74 4.52 22.12
C ASP A 22 -1.54 5.59 21.02
N ILE A 23 -1.28 6.84 21.45
CA ILE A 23 -1.06 8.01 20.56
C ILE A 23 0.37 7.97 19.97
N GLN A 24 1.26 7.15 20.52
CA GLN A 24 2.63 7.00 20.05
C GLN A 24 2.80 5.71 19.26
N ASP A 25 2.02 5.55 18.19
CA ASP A 25 2.19 4.40 17.32
C ASP A 25 3.51 4.53 16.54
N PRO A 26 4.50 3.63 16.73
CA PRO A 26 5.74 3.72 15.98
C PRO A 26 5.42 3.54 14.48
N PRO A 27 6.15 4.20 13.56
CA PRO A 27 5.91 4.10 12.12
C PRO A 27 6.00 2.66 11.55
N ALA A 28 6.54 1.73 12.33
CA ALA A 28 6.61 0.31 11.99
C ALA A 28 5.28 -0.45 12.24
N ASN A 29 4.38 0.07 13.07
CA ASN A 29 3.12 -0.61 13.42
C ASN A 29 2.13 -0.70 12.25
N ASP A 30 2.21 0.24 11.30
CA ASP A 30 1.48 0.17 10.03
C ASP A 30 1.84 -1.08 9.20
N TYR A 31 2.98 -1.71 9.49
CA TYR A 31 3.51 -2.86 8.77
C TYR A 31 3.26 -4.15 9.57
N GLY A 32 2.10 -4.75 9.34
CA GLY A 32 1.73 -6.07 9.86
C GLY A 32 1.67 -7.18 8.79
N PRO A 33 1.48 -8.44 9.22
CA PRO A 33 1.26 -9.58 8.32
C PRO A 33 0.09 -9.37 7.34
N THR A 34 -0.98 -8.72 7.82
CA THR A 34 -2.18 -8.42 7.02
C THR A 34 -1.92 -7.34 5.96
N ARG A 35 -1.20 -6.27 6.32
CA ARG A 35 -0.77 -5.23 5.37
C ARG A 35 0.15 -5.81 4.30
N LYS A 36 1.11 -6.66 4.70
CA LYS A 36 1.99 -7.38 3.78
C LYS A 36 1.22 -8.31 2.84
N LEU A 37 0.26 -9.07 3.35
CA LEU A 37 -0.59 -9.92 2.51
C LEU A 37 -1.41 -9.09 1.52
N GLY A 38 -2.05 -8.02 1.97
CA GLY A 38 -2.82 -7.12 1.11
C GLY A 38 -1.97 -6.48 0.02
N ARG A 39 -0.78 -6.00 0.38
CA ARG A 39 0.22 -5.49 -0.58
C ARG A 39 0.68 -6.56 -1.56
N GLY A 40 0.93 -7.77 -1.09
CA GLY A 40 1.33 -8.91 -1.92
C GLY A 40 0.27 -9.28 -2.96
N LEU A 41 -0.98 -9.43 -2.53
CA LEU A 41 -2.13 -9.72 -3.39
C LEU A 41 -2.33 -8.62 -4.44
N SER A 42 -2.33 -7.35 -4.02
CA SER A 42 -2.47 -6.22 -4.93
C SER A 42 -1.34 -6.20 -5.97
N ASN A 43 -0.09 -6.29 -5.54
CA ASN A 43 1.06 -6.30 -6.45
C ASN A 43 1.06 -7.52 -7.39
N PHE A 44 0.55 -8.68 -6.98
CA PHE A 44 0.48 -9.86 -7.84
C PHE A 44 -0.64 -9.76 -8.89
N PHE A 45 -1.86 -9.42 -8.48
CA PHE A 45 -3.02 -9.43 -9.38
C PHE A 45 -3.15 -8.18 -10.24
N LEU A 46 -2.74 -7.02 -9.72
CA LEU A 46 -2.89 -5.73 -10.41
C LEU A 46 -1.58 -5.22 -11.03
N ALA A 47 -0.49 -5.99 -10.96
CA ALA A 47 0.75 -5.66 -11.66
C ALA A 47 0.61 -5.36 -13.16
N PRO A 48 -0.29 -5.99 -13.95
CA PRO A 48 -0.46 -5.64 -15.36
C PRO A 48 -0.89 -4.20 -15.61
N ALA A 49 -1.54 -3.54 -14.63
CA ALA A 49 -1.91 -2.12 -14.73
C ALA A 49 -0.68 -1.23 -15.01
N GLU A 50 0.50 -1.63 -14.53
CA GLU A 50 1.70 -0.83 -14.68
C GLU A 50 2.18 -0.71 -16.12
N ILE A 51 1.85 -1.67 -16.99
CA ILE A 51 2.18 -1.58 -18.42
C ILE A 51 1.45 -0.38 -19.03
N PHE A 52 0.15 -0.25 -18.77
CA PHE A 52 -0.67 0.81 -19.32
C PHE A 52 -0.27 2.16 -18.75
N VAL A 53 -0.16 2.26 -17.42
CA VAL A 53 0.18 3.52 -16.75
C VAL A 53 1.56 3.98 -17.15
N THR A 54 2.57 3.10 -17.19
CA THR A 54 3.93 3.47 -17.61
C THR A 54 3.95 3.97 -19.07
N VAL A 55 3.24 3.31 -19.99
CA VAL A 55 3.18 3.75 -21.39
C VAL A 55 2.51 5.12 -21.50
N THR A 56 1.38 5.35 -20.81
CA THR A 56 0.71 6.65 -20.83
C THR A 56 1.55 7.75 -20.19
N THR A 57 2.22 7.45 -19.08
CA THR A 57 3.10 8.37 -18.37
C THR A 57 4.28 8.77 -19.25
N VAL A 58 4.95 7.81 -19.88
CA VAL A 58 6.05 8.08 -20.82
C VAL A 58 5.54 8.84 -22.04
N ASN A 59 4.35 8.55 -22.54
CA ASN A 59 3.78 9.33 -23.64
C ASN A 59 3.58 10.81 -23.27
N THR A 60 3.05 11.07 -22.08
CA THR A 60 2.81 12.43 -21.59
C THR A 60 4.10 13.23 -21.40
N TYR A 61 5.17 12.59 -20.89
CA TYR A 61 6.42 13.28 -20.57
C TYR A 61 7.43 13.30 -21.73
N ASP A 62 7.52 12.20 -22.50
CA ASP A 62 8.59 11.96 -23.48
C ASP A 62 8.06 11.79 -24.94
N GLY A 63 6.74 11.71 -25.14
CA GLY A 63 6.09 11.63 -26.45
C GLY A 63 5.90 10.22 -27.02
N ASN A 64 5.18 10.13 -28.14
CA ASN A 64 4.70 8.86 -28.73
C ASN A 64 5.84 7.86 -29.06
N SER A 65 6.99 8.34 -29.53
CA SER A 65 8.11 7.47 -29.91
C SER A 65 8.76 6.81 -28.69
N ALA A 66 8.90 7.55 -27.59
CA ALA A 66 9.39 7.02 -26.33
C ALA A 66 8.38 6.06 -25.68
N ALA A 67 7.08 6.34 -25.80
CA ALA A 67 6.02 5.50 -25.24
C ALA A 67 6.04 4.07 -25.80
N PHE A 68 6.18 3.93 -27.12
CA PHE A 68 6.16 2.63 -27.78
C PHE A 68 7.43 1.80 -27.51
N GLY A 69 8.61 2.44 -27.50
CA GLY A 69 9.86 1.78 -27.19
C GLY A 69 10.12 1.65 -25.70
N TYR A 70 10.56 2.76 -25.10
CA TYR A 70 10.97 2.83 -23.70
C TYR A 70 9.80 2.55 -22.73
N GLY A 71 8.62 3.13 -22.98
CA GLY A 71 7.45 2.97 -22.11
C GLY A 71 6.98 1.54 -22.00
N MET A 72 6.88 0.81 -23.12
CA MET A 72 6.49 -0.61 -23.11
C MET A 72 7.51 -1.48 -22.38
N VAL A 73 8.80 -1.35 -22.70
CA VAL A 73 9.86 -2.15 -22.06
C VAL A 73 9.92 -1.88 -20.56
N ARG A 74 9.85 -0.61 -20.15
CA ARG A 74 9.82 -0.22 -18.75
C ARG A 74 8.57 -0.73 -18.05
N GLY A 75 7.40 -0.63 -18.69
CA GLY A 75 6.12 -1.10 -18.13
C GLY A 75 6.12 -2.60 -17.88
N ILE A 76 6.61 -3.40 -18.84
CA ILE A 76 6.77 -4.85 -18.68
C ILE A 76 7.74 -5.18 -17.54
N GLY A 77 8.90 -4.52 -17.49
CA GLY A 77 9.89 -4.73 -16.43
C GLY A 77 9.34 -4.41 -15.04
N ARG A 78 8.63 -3.28 -14.90
CA ARG A 78 8.00 -2.88 -13.65
C ARG A 78 6.85 -3.82 -13.25
N SER A 79 6.06 -4.28 -14.22
CA SER A 79 4.99 -5.26 -14.00
C SER A 79 5.55 -6.61 -13.53
N ALA A 80 6.60 -7.12 -14.17
CA ALA A 80 7.26 -8.35 -13.76
C ALA A 80 7.84 -8.23 -12.34
N THR A 81 8.47 -7.10 -12.02
CA THR A 81 9.01 -6.83 -10.69
C THR A 81 7.91 -6.87 -9.62
N ARG A 82 6.73 -6.27 -9.89
CA ARG A 82 5.58 -6.33 -8.99
C ARG A 82 5.00 -7.75 -8.85
N HIS A 83 4.94 -8.54 -9.91
CA HIS A 83 4.50 -9.95 -9.80
C HIS A 83 5.42 -10.76 -8.89
N VAL A 84 6.73 -10.67 -9.10
CA VAL A 84 7.71 -11.41 -8.29
C VAL A 84 7.63 -10.96 -6.82
N ALA A 85 7.63 -9.64 -6.58
CA ALA A 85 7.51 -9.11 -5.23
C ALA A 85 6.19 -9.47 -4.56
N GLY A 86 5.08 -9.37 -5.30
CA GLY A 86 3.75 -9.72 -4.82
C GLY A 86 3.64 -11.18 -4.44
N PHE A 87 4.15 -12.08 -5.30
CA PHE A 87 4.22 -13.50 -5.02
C PHE A 87 5.03 -13.82 -3.76
N LEU A 88 6.23 -13.22 -3.63
CA LEU A 88 7.07 -13.40 -2.45
C LEU A 88 6.39 -12.87 -1.18
N GLU A 89 5.70 -11.72 -1.26
CA GLU A 89 4.99 -11.17 -0.11
C GLU A 89 3.77 -12.00 0.30
N VAL A 90 3.07 -12.63 -0.64
CA VAL A 90 1.96 -13.57 -0.34
C VAL A 90 2.49 -14.82 0.35
N VAL A 91 3.54 -15.45 -0.20
CA VAL A 91 4.12 -16.68 0.37
C VAL A 91 4.76 -16.42 1.73
N LEU A 92 5.44 -15.30 1.88
CA LEU A 92 6.14 -14.91 3.10
C LEU A 92 5.27 -14.01 3.99
N ALA A 93 3.96 -13.93 3.78
CA ALA A 93 3.07 -13.06 4.55
C ALA A 93 3.12 -13.33 6.07
N PRO A 94 3.20 -14.59 6.56
CA PRO A 94 3.30 -14.87 7.99
C PRO A 94 4.67 -14.55 8.60
N PHE A 95 5.70 -14.34 7.77
CA PHE A 95 7.09 -14.24 8.23
C PHE A 95 7.67 -12.83 7.98
N PRO A 96 8.43 -12.27 8.94
CA PRO A 96 9.14 -11.00 8.75
C PRO A 96 10.41 -11.18 7.91
N ALA A 97 10.24 -11.59 6.65
CA ALA A 97 11.31 -12.06 5.78
C ALA A 97 12.19 -10.94 5.17
N TRP A 98 11.77 -9.67 5.25
CA TRP A 98 12.49 -8.55 4.64
C TRP A 98 12.94 -7.56 5.71
N ARG A 99 14.26 -7.38 5.84
CA ARG A 99 14.87 -6.54 6.89
C ARG A 99 14.35 -6.86 8.29
N GLU A 100 14.14 -8.16 8.56
CA GLU A 100 13.58 -8.66 9.82
C GLU A 100 12.22 -8.03 10.18
N SER A 101 11.45 -7.62 9.17
CA SER A 101 10.20 -6.88 9.33
C SER A 101 9.18 -7.17 8.20
N TYR A 102 8.02 -6.50 8.27
CA TYR A 102 6.95 -6.52 7.28
C TYR A 102 7.01 -5.34 6.29
N TYR A 103 8.16 -4.64 6.26
CA TYR A 103 8.41 -3.56 5.32
C TYR A 103 8.27 -4.02 3.85
N PRO A 104 7.89 -3.11 2.93
CA PRO A 104 7.77 -3.41 1.51
C PRO A 104 9.08 -3.94 0.92
N LEU A 105 8.97 -4.98 0.09
CA LEU A 105 10.11 -5.51 -0.65
C LEU A 105 10.61 -4.50 -1.71
N LEU A 106 9.68 -3.82 -2.37
CA LEU A 106 9.97 -2.87 -3.44
C LEU A 106 10.42 -1.51 -2.86
N PRO A 107 11.41 -0.84 -3.49
CA PRO A 107 11.85 0.47 -3.06
C PRO A 107 10.74 1.51 -3.27
N SER A 108 10.52 2.39 -2.30
CA SER A 108 9.50 3.44 -2.38
C SER A 108 9.82 4.48 -3.45
N ASP A 109 8.76 4.96 -4.10
CA ASP A 109 8.75 6.09 -5.04
C ASP A 109 9.02 7.47 -4.40
N ILE A 110 8.89 7.62 -3.08
CA ILE A 110 9.11 8.89 -2.37
C ILE A 110 10.59 9.31 -2.40
N PRO A 111 11.56 8.49 -1.95
CA PRO A 111 12.98 8.83 -2.05
C PRO A 111 13.56 8.60 -3.46
N TYR A 112 12.97 7.70 -4.26
CA TYR A 112 13.46 7.31 -5.59
C TYR A 112 12.50 7.77 -6.68
N ILE A 113 12.38 9.09 -6.85
CA ILE A 113 11.57 9.71 -7.89
C ILE A 113 12.01 9.12 -9.25
N HIS A 114 11.07 8.49 -9.97
CA HIS A 114 11.25 7.72 -11.23
C HIS A 114 11.80 6.29 -11.14
N ALA A 115 12.47 5.86 -10.07
CA ALA A 115 12.99 4.48 -9.96
C ALA A 115 12.23 3.61 -8.95
N GLY A 116 11.49 4.23 -8.02
CA GLY A 116 10.72 3.53 -7.00
C GLY A 116 9.35 3.03 -7.46
N TYR A 117 8.68 2.38 -6.52
CA TYR A 117 7.34 1.83 -6.63
C TYR A 117 6.49 2.39 -5.51
N SER A 118 5.28 2.80 -5.87
CA SER A 118 4.21 2.95 -4.91
C SER A 118 3.97 1.62 -4.18
N GLU A 119 3.62 1.68 -2.90
CA GLU A 119 3.35 0.48 -2.09
C GLU A 119 2.34 -0.47 -2.77
N PHE A 120 1.25 0.13 -3.26
CA PHE A 120 0.23 -0.53 -4.07
C PHE A 120 0.41 -0.20 -5.55
N PRO A 121 0.04 -1.11 -6.47
CA PRO A 121 0.08 -0.85 -7.91
C PRO A 121 -0.81 0.35 -8.30
N PRO A 122 -0.53 0.97 -9.45
CA PRO A 122 -1.30 2.13 -9.89
C PRO A 122 -2.74 1.74 -10.23
N GLU A 123 -3.67 2.66 -10.02
CA GLU A 123 -5.08 2.48 -10.33
C GLU A 123 -5.33 2.87 -11.80
N LEU A 124 -6.15 2.10 -12.51
CA LEU A 124 -6.54 2.45 -13.87
C LEU A 124 -7.72 3.44 -13.80
N GLY A 125 -7.51 4.65 -14.33
CA GLY A 125 -8.54 5.68 -14.39
C GLY A 125 -8.42 6.70 -13.26
N ASN A 126 -9.38 6.73 -12.34
CA ASN A 126 -9.41 7.72 -11.26
C ASN A 126 -8.62 7.20 -10.05
N GLU A 127 -7.47 7.81 -9.76
CA GLU A 127 -6.67 7.46 -8.57
C GLU A 127 -7.32 8.04 -7.31
N SER A 128 -7.80 7.15 -6.43
CA SER A 128 -8.37 7.51 -5.13
C SER A 128 -7.31 7.81 -4.06
N LYS A 129 -6.05 7.42 -4.34
CA LYS A 129 -4.94 7.42 -3.39
C LYS A 129 -4.47 8.82 -2.97
N TYR A 130 -4.57 9.80 -3.86
CA TYR A 130 -4.19 11.17 -3.57
C TYR A 130 -5.45 12.02 -3.44
N PRO A 131 -5.81 12.50 -2.23
CA PRO A 131 -6.80 13.56 -2.14
C PRO A 131 -6.20 14.81 -2.80
N TYR A 132 -6.55 15.04 -4.06
CA TYR A 132 -6.22 16.28 -4.78
C TYR A 132 -7.07 17.43 -4.23
N VAL A 133 -6.89 17.78 -2.97
CA VAL A 133 -7.28 19.08 -2.43
C VAL A 133 -6.14 19.55 -1.55
N ARG A 134 -5.36 20.50 -2.07
CA ARG A 134 -4.63 21.43 -1.21
C ARG A 134 -5.71 22.25 -0.52
N ASN A 135 -6.18 21.82 0.65
CA ASN A 135 -7.04 22.63 1.49
C ASN A 135 -6.22 23.88 1.87
N TYR A 136 -6.67 25.03 1.38
CA TYR A 136 -6.25 26.33 1.89
C TYR A 136 -7.17 26.71 3.04
#